data_AF-A0A076Z601-F1
#
_entry.id   AF-A0A076Z601-F1
#
_cell.length_a   1.000
_cell.length_b   1.000
_cell.length_c   1.000
_cell.angle_alpha   90.00
_cell.angle_beta   90.00
_cell.angle_gamma   90.00
#
_symmetry.space_group_name_H-M   'P 1'
#
loop_
_entity.id
_entity.type
_entity.pdbx_description
1 polymer ?
#
loop_
_entity_poly.entity_id
_entity_poly.type
_entity_poly.pdbx_seq_one_letter_code
_entity_poly.pdbx_strand_id
1 'polypeptide(L)'
;MIKNSTLTKLTRVAILSALCVVLRYAFAPLPNIQPITAIFLITVVLFDLKEGVATVTITMLVSSFLMGFGPWVFLQIISFTLILCLWKFLIYPLTKAVCFGKITEVVLQTFFAGGLGVVYGVIIDTCFAWLYHMPWWTYVLAGLSFNMAHALSTCLFYPLLLPILRRFRNEKIH
;
A
#
# COMPACT_ATOMS: atom_id res chain seq x y z
N MET A 1 -12.02 -13.80 29.84
CA MET A 1 -11.30 -12.60 29.36
C MET A 1 -11.97 -12.11 28.09
N ILE A 2 -12.73 -11.02 28.15
CA ILE A 2 -13.26 -10.37 26.96
C ILE A 2 -12.06 -9.77 26.24
N LYS A 3 -11.56 -10.44 25.19
CA LYS A 3 -10.50 -9.93 24.32
C LYS A 3 -11.04 -8.65 23.71
N ASN A 4 -10.63 -7.50 24.23
CA ASN A 4 -11.10 -6.20 23.76
C ASN A 4 -10.60 -6.02 22.32
N SER A 5 -11.46 -6.42 21.38
CA SER A 5 -11.12 -6.56 19.97
C SER A 5 -10.67 -5.20 19.40
N THR A 6 -11.27 -4.11 19.87
CA THR A 6 -10.93 -2.74 19.51
C THR A 6 -9.49 -2.36 19.89
N LEU A 7 -9.05 -2.65 21.11
CA LEU A 7 -7.66 -2.36 21.54
C LEU A 7 -6.66 -3.14 20.68
N THR A 8 -6.94 -4.42 20.43
CA THR A 8 -6.07 -5.27 19.61
C THR A 8 -5.94 -4.77 18.16
N LYS A 9 -7.04 -4.25 17.61
CA LYS A 9 -7.07 -3.62 16.28
C LYS A 9 -6.29 -2.31 16.25
N LEU A 10 -6.50 -1.45 17.25
CA LEU A 10 -5.78 -0.18 17.36
C LEU A 10 -4.27 -0.38 17.47
N THR A 11 -3.82 -1.30 18.35
CA THR A 11 -2.40 -1.62 18.50
C THR A 11 -1.80 -2.18 17.21
N ARG A 12 -2.56 -2.99 16.47
CA ARG A 12 -2.11 -3.52 15.17
C ARG A 12 -1.91 -2.40 14.15
N VAL A 13 -2.90 -1.52 14.00
CA VAL A 13 -2.81 -0.36 13.11
C VAL A 13 -1.60 0.49 13.49
N ALA A 14 -1.40 0.77 14.78
CA ALA A 14 -0.26 1.55 15.26
C ALA A 14 1.10 0.89 14.91
N ILE A 15 1.26 -0.42 15.15
CA ILE A 15 2.51 -1.14 14.83
C ILE A 15 2.75 -1.19 13.32
N LEU A 16 1.73 -1.49 12.52
CA LEU A 16 1.85 -1.53 11.06
C LEU A 16 2.16 -0.14 10.49
N SER A 17 1.52 0.91 10.99
CA SER A 17 1.83 2.29 10.60
C SER A 17 3.26 2.67 10.97
N ALA A 18 3.70 2.37 12.20
CA ALA A 18 5.08 2.64 12.62
C ALA A 18 6.10 1.92 11.73
N LEU A 19 5.86 0.65 11.40
CA LEU A 19 6.68 -0.11 10.46
C LEU A 19 6.73 0.56 9.08
N CYS A 20 5.58 0.95 8.51
CA CYS A 20 5.53 1.61 7.21
C CYS A 20 6.23 2.97 7.21
N VAL A 21 6.11 3.74 8.30
CA VAL A 21 6.79 5.01 8.48
C VAL A 21 8.31 4.81 8.49
N VAL A 22 8.83 3.88 9.28
CA VAL A 22 10.26 3.56 9.34
C VAL A 22 10.78 3.08 7.98
N LEU A 23 10.05 2.19 7.30
CA LEU A 23 10.41 1.74 5.95
C LEU A 23 10.47 2.90 4.96
N ARG A 24 9.51 3.81 5.02
CA ARG A 24 9.50 4.98 4.14
C ARG A 24 10.74 5.87 4.35
N TYR A 25 11.23 6.00 5.59
CA TYR A 25 12.49 6.70 5.87
C TYR A 25 13.73 5.90 5.46
N ALA A 26 13.79 4.62 5.79
CA ALA A 26 14.93 3.77 5.47
C ALA A 26 15.17 3.69 3.96
N PHE A 27 14.09 3.70 3.18
CA PHE A 27 14.13 3.69 1.72
C PHE A 27 14.04 5.09 1.08
N ALA A 28 14.02 6.18 1.87
CA ALA A 28 14.01 7.54 1.35
C ALA A 28 15.20 7.89 0.43
N PRO A 29 16.42 7.36 0.66
CA PRO A 29 17.55 7.60 -0.25
C PRO A 29 17.40 6.90 -1.61
N LEU A 30 16.52 5.91 -1.73
CA LEU A 30 16.30 5.16 -2.97
C LEU A 30 15.16 5.79 -3.78
N PRO A 31 15.29 5.90 -5.12
CA PRO A 31 14.30 6.55 -5.96
C PRO A 31 12.99 5.75 -6.00
N ASN A 32 12.02 6.11 -5.16
CA ASN A 32 10.65 5.59 -5.09
C ASN A 32 10.53 4.05 -4.91
N ILE A 33 11.59 3.39 -4.43
CA ILE A 33 11.56 1.96 -4.07
C ILE A 33 11.01 1.87 -2.64
N GLN A 34 9.69 1.84 -2.48
CA GLN A 34 9.06 1.81 -1.16
C GLN A 34 8.15 0.59 -0.99
N PRO A 35 8.45 -0.34 -0.06
CA PRO A 35 7.64 -1.54 0.16
C PRO A 35 6.28 -1.27 0.83
N ILE A 36 5.95 0.00 1.11
CA ILE A 36 4.75 0.38 1.88
C ILE A 36 3.45 -0.03 1.19
N THR A 37 3.39 0.04 -0.14
CA THR A 37 2.19 -0.34 -0.91
C THR A 37 1.89 -1.81 -0.77
N ALA A 38 2.91 -2.67 -0.81
CA ALA A 38 2.75 -4.09 -0.56
C ALA A 38 2.18 -4.36 0.85
N ILE A 39 2.67 -3.65 1.88
CA ILE A 39 2.15 -3.78 3.25
C ILE A 39 0.67 -3.38 3.32
N PHE A 40 0.27 -2.28 2.68
CA PHE A 40 -1.12 -1.83 2.68
C PHE A 40 -2.06 -2.84 2.02
N LEU A 41 -1.68 -3.36 0.84
CA LEU A 41 -2.45 -4.35 0.10
C LEU A 41 -2.61 -5.65 0.90
N ILE A 42 -1.54 -6.13 1.53
CA ILE A 42 -1.58 -7.33 2.37
C ILE A 42 -2.42 -7.08 3.63
N THR A 43 -2.28 -5.92 4.27
CA THR A 43 -3.02 -5.56 5.50
C THR A 43 -4.52 -5.58 5.27
N VAL A 44 -5.00 -5.04 4.15
CA VAL A 44 -6.43 -5.00 3.80
C VAL A 44 -7.02 -6.40 3.54
N VAL A 45 -6.21 -7.30 3.00
CA VAL A 45 -6.60 -8.69 2.73
C VAL A 45 -6.58 -9.55 4.00
N LEU A 46 -5.58 -9.35 4.87
CA LEU A 46 -5.42 -10.17 6.06
C LEU A 46 -6.35 -9.77 7.20
N PHE A 47 -6.71 -8.49 7.29
CA PHE A 47 -7.55 -7.91 8.32
C PHE A 47 -8.80 -7.31 7.68
N ASP A 48 -8.94 -5.98 7.70
CA ASP A 48 -10.12 -5.27 7.21
C ASP A 48 -9.74 -4.01 6.43
N LEU A 49 -10.69 -3.51 5.62
CA LEU A 49 -10.53 -2.27 4.86
C LEU A 49 -10.35 -1.08 5.81
N LYS A 50 -11.13 -1.04 6.90
CA LYS A 50 -11.04 0.02 7.92
C LYS A 50 -9.65 0.07 8.56
N GLU A 51 -9.10 -1.09 8.91
CA GLU A 51 -7.75 -1.19 9.50
C GLU A 51 -6.67 -0.76 8.48
N GLY A 52 -6.80 -1.17 7.22
CA GLY A 52 -5.87 -0.75 6.16
C GLY A 52 -5.92 0.74 5.85
N VAL A 53 -7.11 1.32 5.71
CA VAL A 53 -7.29 2.77 5.46
C VAL A 53 -6.78 3.59 6.64
N ALA A 54 -7.04 3.16 7.87
CA ALA A 54 -6.45 3.80 9.05
C ALA A 54 -4.92 3.73 9.04
N THR A 55 -4.36 2.57 8.67
CA THR A 55 -2.90 2.37 8.57
C THR A 55 -2.28 3.31 7.53
N VAL A 56 -2.89 3.44 6.34
CA VAL A 56 -2.47 4.38 5.29
C VAL A 56 -2.53 5.82 5.79
N THR A 57 -3.65 6.21 6.39
CA THR A 57 -3.89 7.58 6.85
C THR A 57 -2.81 8.00 7.87
N ILE A 58 -2.59 7.18 8.89
CA ILE A 58 -1.56 7.45 9.91
C ILE A 58 -0.17 7.46 9.28
N THR A 59 0.15 6.51 8.40
CA THR A 59 1.46 6.44 7.75
C THR A 59 1.74 7.69 6.93
N MET A 60 0.79 8.13 6.10
CA MET A 60 0.97 9.30 5.24
C MET A 60 1.08 10.57 6.07
N LEU A 61 0.23 10.77 7.07
CA LEU A 61 0.31 11.94 7.95
C LEU A 61 1.64 12.00 8.71
N VAL A 62 2.01 10.93 9.41
CA VAL A 62 3.22 10.90 10.24
C VAL A 62 4.47 11.01 9.37
N SER A 63 4.52 10.30 8.24
CA SER A 63 5.70 10.37 7.37
C SER A 63 5.87 11.75 6.74
N SER A 64 4.77 12.42 6.41
CA SER A 64 4.80 13.78 5.87
C SER A 64 5.17 14.83 6.89
N PHE A 65 4.88 14.65 8.18
CA PHE A 65 5.38 15.59 9.19
C PHE A 65 6.91 15.70 9.21
N LEU A 66 7.64 14.60 8.95
CA LEU A 66 9.11 14.64 8.93
C LEU A 66 9.71 14.83 7.52
N MET A 67 9.01 14.45 6.44
CA MET A 67 9.50 14.60 5.06
C MET A 67 9.06 15.89 4.35
N GLY A 68 8.17 16.67 4.98
CA GLY A 68 7.52 17.82 4.37
C GLY A 68 6.02 17.63 4.28
N PHE A 69 5.29 18.53 4.92
CA PHE A 69 3.84 18.51 4.98
C PHE A 69 3.24 19.43 3.91
N GLY A 70 2.18 19.00 3.23
CA GLY A 70 1.50 19.83 2.24
C GLY A 70 0.22 19.21 1.70
N PRO A 71 -0.45 19.87 0.73
CA PRO A 71 -1.75 19.44 0.20
C PRO A 71 -1.72 18.05 -0.43
N TRP A 72 -0.56 17.62 -0.92
CA TRP A 72 -0.37 16.31 -1.54
C TRP A 72 -0.60 15.13 -0.60
N VAL A 73 -0.48 15.31 0.71
CA VAL A 73 -0.71 14.26 1.69
C VAL A 73 -2.15 13.76 1.62
N PHE A 74 -3.11 14.67 1.46
CA PHE A 74 -4.52 14.33 1.31
C PHE A 74 -4.78 13.58 0.01
N LEU A 75 -4.14 14.01 -1.09
CA LEU A 75 -4.24 13.35 -2.39
C LEU A 75 -3.65 11.93 -2.36
N GLN A 76 -2.56 11.72 -1.61
CA GLN A 76 -1.98 10.40 -1.38
C GLN A 76 -2.92 9.50 -0.59
N ILE A 77 -3.51 9.99 0.51
CA ILE A 77 -4.45 9.21 1.33
C ILE A 77 -5.67 8.79 0.50
N ILE A 78 -6.24 9.70 -0.29
CA ILE A 78 -7.39 9.39 -1.16
C ILE A 78 -7.00 8.37 -2.23
N SER A 79 -5.88 8.59 -2.92
CA SER A 79 -5.38 7.69 -3.97
C SER A 79 -5.13 6.28 -3.45
N PHE A 80 -4.44 6.14 -2.31
CA PHE A 80 -4.22 4.84 -1.69
C PHE A 80 -5.52 4.18 -1.22
N THR A 81 -6.45 4.95 -0.68
CA THR A 81 -7.75 4.41 -0.24
C THR A 81 -8.54 3.84 -1.42
N LEU A 82 -8.55 4.51 -2.57
CA LEU A 82 -9.18 4.00 -3.79
C LEU A 82 -8.54 2.68 -4.25
N ILE A 83 -7.21 2.59 -4.21
CA ILE A 83 -6.48 1.38 -4.58
C ILE A 83 -6.76 0.23 -3.63
N LEU A 84 -6.83 0.50 -2.34
CA LEU A 84 -7.19 -0.52 -1.35
C LEU A 84 -8.61 -1.05 -1.57
N CYS A 85 -9.56 -0.18 -1.95
CA CYS A 85 -10.90 -0.60 -2.32
C CYS A 85 -10.88 -1.48 -3.58
N LEU A 86 -10.20 -1.04 -4.65
CA LEU A 86 -10.07 -1.81 -5.90
C LEU A 86 -9.43 -3.18 -5.64
N TRP A 87 -8.37 -3.22 -4.84
CA TRP A 87 -7.69 -4.45 -4.47
C TRP A 87 -8.60 -5.41 -3.71
N LYS A 88 -9.28 -4.93 -2.66
CA LYS A 88 -10.12 -5.78 -1.80
C LYS A 88 -11.34 -6.34 -2.53
N PHE A 89 -12.03 -5.50 -3.29
CA PHE A 89 -13.34 -5.84 -3.84
C PHE A 89 -13.28 -6.44 -5.24
N LEU A 90 -12.27 -6.11 -6.05
CA LEU A 90 -12.19 -6.57 -7.43
C LEU A 90 -11.07 -7.59 -7.63
N ILE A 91 -9.83 -7.21 -7.31
CA ILE A 91 -8.65 -7.97 -7.73
C ILE A 91 -8.39 -9.21 -6.87
N TYR A 92 -8.49 -9.08 -5.55
CA TYR A 92 -8.31 -10.21 -4.64
C TYR A 92 -9.33 -11.35 -4.87
N PRO A 93 -10.66 -11.11 -4.97
CA PRO A 93 -11.62 -12.17 -5.25
C PRO A 93 -11.45 -12.76 -6.66
N LEU A 94 -11.07 -11.94 -7.66
CA LEU A 94 -10.77 -12.44 -9.00
C LEU A 94 -9.58 -13.40 -8.98
N THR A 95 -8.53 -13.06 -8.24
CA THR A 95 -7.33 -13.91 -8.11
C THR A 95 -7.66 -15.25 -7.43
N LYS A 96 -8.58 -15.24 -6.46
CA LYS A 96 -9.11 -16.46 -5.81
C LYS A 96 -9.95 -17.31 -6.76
N ALA A 97 -10.75 -16.70 -7.62
CA ALA A 97 -11.64 -17.40 -8.54
C ALA A 97 -10.90 -18.07 -9.71
N VAL A 98 -9.80 -17.47 -10.17
CA VAL A 98 -9.04 -17.93 -11.34
C VAL A 98 -7.99 -18.99 -11.01
N CYS A 99 -7.52 -19.06 -9.76
CA CYS A 99 -6.39 -19.93 -9.38
C CYS A 99 -6.82 -21.25 -8.71
N PHE A 100 -6.25 -22.36 -9.20
CA PHE A 100 -6.43 -23.71 -8.66
C PHE A 100 -5.29 -24.17 -7.71
N GLY A 101 -4.29 -23.32 -7.43
CA GLY A 101 -3.12 -23.67 -6.61
C GLY A 101 -2.48 -22.49 -5.86
N LYS A 102 -1.90 -22.79 -4.69
CA LYS A 102 -1.37 -21.79 -3.74
C LYS A 102 -0.17 -20.99 -4.26
N ILE A 103 0.68 -21.60 -5.09
CA ILE A 103 1.83 -20.92 -5.71
C ILE A 103 1.35 -19.96 -6.81
N THR A 104 0.44 -20.42 -7.67
CA THR A 104 -0.16 -19.62 -8.74
C THR A 104 -0.93 -18.42 -8.19
N GLU A 105 -1.63 -18.58 -7.06
CA GLU A 105 -2.33 -17.49 -6.37
C GLU A 105 -1.37 -16.37 -5.94
N VAL A 106 -0.21 -16.72 -5.36
CA VAL A 106 0.77 -15.71 -4.88
C VAL A 106 1.43 -15.00 -6.06
N VAL A 107 1.77 -15.72 -7.13
CA VAL A 107 2.34 -15.11 -8.34
C VAL A 107 1.36 -14.15 -8.99
N LEU A 108 0.09 -14.55 -9.13
CA LEU A 108 -0.95 -13.72 -9.73
C LEU A 108 -1.25 -12.48 -8.86
N GLN A 109 -1.33 -12.64 -7.53
CA GLN A 109 -1.46 -11.50 -6.62
C GLN A 109 -0.29 -10.54 -6.74
N THR A 110 0.93 -11.06 -6.85
CA THR A 110 2.14 -10.24 -6.98
C THR A 110 2.13 -9.41 -8.26
N PHE A 111 1.74 -10.03 -9.38
CA PHE A 111 1.61 -9.35 -10.67
C PHE A 111 0.55 -8.23 -10.62
N PHE A 112 -0.64 -8.51 -10.10
CA PHE A 112 -1.68 -7.50 -9.97
C PHE A 112 -1.33 -6.40 -8.96
N ALA A 113 -0.63 -6.72 -7.87
CA ALA A 113 -0.15 -5.74 -6.90
C ALA A 113 0.87 -4.78 -7.53
N GLY A 114 1.79 -5.29 -8.36
CA GLY A 114 2.69 -4.47 -9.17
C GLY A 114 1.92 -3.59 -10.16
N GLY A 115 0.93 -4.15 -10.85
CA GLY A 115 0.05 -3.40 -11.76
C GLY A 115 -0.71 -2.27 -11.06
N LEU A 116 -1.23 -2.51 -9.85
CA LEU A 116 -1.83 -1.45 -9.03
C LEU A 116 -0.83 -0.36 -8.62
N GLY A 117 0.45 -0.69 -8.46
CA GLY A 117 1.51 0.29 -8.24
C GLY A 117 1.65 1.26 -9.42
N VAL A 118 1.46 0.79 -10.66
CA VAL A 118 1.43 1.65 -11.85
C VAL A 118 0.15 2.50 -11.87
N VAL A 119 -1.00 1.90 -11.58
CA VAL A 119 -2.29 2.63 -11.50
C VAL A 119 -2.22 3.73 -10.45
N TYR A 120 -1.60 3.46 -9.30
CA TYR A 120 -1.30 4.47 -8.28
C TYR A 120 -0.49 5.63 -8.83
N GLY A 121 0.61 5.33 -9.52
CA GLY A 121 1.48 6.33 -10.14
C GLY A 121 0.72 7.26 -11.07
N VAL A 122 -0.11 6.71 -11.95
CA VAL A 122 -0.92 7.52 -12.88
C VAL A 122 -1.94 8.38 -12.16
N ILE A 123 -2.63 7.84 -11.15
CA ILE A 123 -3.62 8.59 -10.35
C ILE A 123 -2.92 9.74 -9.63
N ILE A 124 -1.83 9.47 -8.92
CA ILE A 124 -1.16 10.48 -8.11
C ILE A 124 -0.53 11.56 -8.99
N ASP A 125 0.05 11.20 -10.13
CA ASP A 125 0.60 12.16 -11.10
C ASP A 125 -0.50 13.05 -11.69
N THR A 126 -1.68 12.49 -11.93
CA THR A 126 -2.85 13.27 -12.38
C THR A 126 -3.29 14.27 -11.31
N CYS A 127 -3.36 13.84 -10.05
CA CYS A 127 -3.68 14.70 -8.92
C CYS A 127 -2.65 15.82 -8.73
N PHE A 128 -1.37 15.53 -8.92
CA PHE A 128 -0.30 16.51 -8.83
C PHE A 128 -0.28 17.49 -10.00
N ALA A 129 -0.48 17.02 -11.23
CA ALA A 129 -0.59 17.87 -12.41
C ALA A 129 -1.71 18.89 -12.26
N TRP A 130 -2.85 18.45 -11.70
CA TRP A 130 -3.96 19.33 -11.36
C TRP A 130 -3.60 20.33 -10.26
N LEU A 131 -2.98 19.87 -9.16
CA LEU A 131 -2.58 20.72 -8.03
C LEU A 131 -1.60 21.83 -8.42
N TYR A 132 -0.66 21.53 -9.33
CA TYR A 132 0.39 22.47 -9.76
C TYR A 132 0.07 23.18 -11.08
N HIS A 133 -1.14 23.02 -11.63
CA HIS A 133 -1.56 23.60 -12.91
C HIS A 133 -0.60 23.32 -14.07
N MET A 134 -0.02 22.11 -14.09
CA MET A 134 0.92 21.68 -15.15
C MET A 134 0.24 20.79 -16.20
N PRO A 135 0.77 20.73 -17.44
CA PRO A 135 0.28 19.82 -18.45
C PRO A 135 0.39 18.37 -17.99
N TRP A 136 -0.71 17.63 -18.04
CA TRP A 136 -0.80 16.24 -17.55
C TRP A 136 0.29 15.33 -18.14
N TRP A 137 0.48 15.40 -19.46
CA TRP A 137 1.45 14.57 -20.18
C TRP A 137 2.89 14.76 -19.70
N THR A 138 3.27 16.00 -19.39
CA THR A 138 4.63 16.32 -18.92
C THR A 138 4.89 15.72 -17.55
N TYR A 139 3.91 15.77 -16.66
CA TYR A 139 4.04 15.24 -15.30
C TYR A 139 4.07 13.71 -15.30
N VAL A 140 3.20 13.06 -16.07
CA VAL A 140 3.17 11.59 -16.19
C VAL A 140 4.44 11.05 -16.84
N LEU A 141 4.97 11.70 -17.87
CA LEU A 141 6.23 11.28 -18.51
C LEU A 141 7.43 11.43 -17.56
N ALA A 142 7.48 12.52 -16.78
CA ALA A 142 8.52 12.74 -15.79
C ALA A 142 8.43 11.74 -14.61
N GLY A 143 7.21 11.40 -14.18
CA GLY A 143 6.93 10.45 -13.11
C GLY A 143 7.09 8.99 -13.51
N LEU A 144 7.11 8.66 -14.81
CA LEU A 144 7.08 7.29 -15.31
C LEU A 144 8.20 6.41 -14.75
N SER A 145 9.44 6.89 -14.75
CA SER A 145 10.59 6.13 -14.23
C SER A 145 10.44 5.81 -12.74
N PHE A 146 9.99 6.80 -11.95
CA PHE A 146 9.73 6.64 -10.52
C PHE A 146 8.54 5.71 -10.26
N ASN A 147 7.47 5.79 -11.06
CA ASN A 147 6.30 4.93 -10.95
C ASN A 147 6.62 3.48 -11.31
N MET A 148 7.48 3.26 -12.31
CA MET A 148 7.98 1.94 -12.65
C MET A 148 8.85 1.36 -11.53
N ALA A 149 9.73 2.16 -10.92
CA ALA A 149 10.50 1.73 -9.76
C ALA A 149 9.59 1.36 -8.58
N HIS A 150 8.53 2.14 -8.35
CA HIS A 150 7.52 1.87 -7.33
C HIS A 150 6.77 0.55 -7.59
N ALA A 151 6.29 0.34 -8.81
CA ALA A 151 5.59 -0.88 -9.21
C ALA A 151 6.48 -2.13 -9.10
N LEU A 152 7.75 -2.02 -9.54
CA LEU A 152 8.72 -3.11 -9.43
C LEU A 152 9.00 -3.44 -7.97
N SER A 153 9.19 -2.43 -7.11
CA SER A 153 9.39 -2.65 -5.68
C SER A 153 8.20 -3.37 -5.04
N THR A 154 6.97 -2.96 -5.38
CA THR A 154 5.74 -3.61 -4.88
C THR A 154 5.67 -5.07 -5.32
N CYS A 155 6.03 -5.36 -6.58
CA CYS A 155 6.11 -6.71 -7.13
C CYS A 155 7.14 -7.57 -6.38
N LEU A 156 8.32 -7.04 -6.07
CA LEU A 156 9.37 -7.78 -5.36
C LEU A 156 9.02 -8.02 -3.87
N PHE A 157 8.47 -7.02 -3.20
CA PHE A 157 8.22 -7.09 -1.75
C PHE A 157 6.92 -7.79 -1.38
N TYR A 158 5.91 -7.82 -2.25
CA TYR A 158 4.63 -8.48 -1.97
C TYR A 158 4.77 -9.97 -1.57
N PRO A 159 5.43 -10.84 -2.37
CA PRO A 159 5.57 -12.26 -2.00
C PRO A 159 6.46 -12.47 -0.78
N LEU A 160 7.42 -11.58 -0.51
CA LEU A 160 8.30 -11.64 0.65
C LEU A 160 7.57 -11.28 1.95
N LEU A 161 6.71 -10.26 1.91
CA LEU A 161 6.00 -9.74 3.09
C LEU A 161 4.74 -10.54 3.43
N LEU A 162 4.11 -11.18 2.44
CA LEU A 162 2.90 -11.98 2.62
C LEU A 162 3.04 -13.07 3.69
N PRO A 163 4.07 -13.95 3.70
CA PRO A 163 4.22 -14.97 4.73
C PRO A 163 4.50 -14.37 6.12
N ILE A 164 5.28 -13.29 6.19
CA ILE A 164 5.64 -12.61 7.45
C ILE A 164 4.38 -12.04 8.12
N LEU A 165 3.57 -11.29 7.36
CA LEU A 165 2.33 -10.69 7.87
C LEU A 165 1.25 -11.75 8.16
N ARG A 166 1.22 -12.86 7.40
CA ARG A 166 0.35 -14.01 7.71
C ARG A 166 0.71 -14.65 9.06
N ARG A 167 2.00 -14.79 9.37
CA ARG A 167 2.46 -15.30 10.67
C ARG A 167 2.04 -14.38 11.81
N PHE A 168 2.23 -13.07 11.64
CA PHE A 168 1.82 -12.06 12.63
C PHE A 168 0.31 -12.10 12.95
N ARG A 169 -0.54 -12.46 11.97
CA ARG A 169 -1.97 -12.69 12.21
C ARG A 169 -2.23 -13.97 13.01
N ASN A 170 -1.55 -15.06 12.66
CA ASN A 170 -1.82 -16.38 13.22
C ASN A 170 -1.28 -16.53 14.66
N GLU A 171 -0.19 -15.86 15.02
CA GLU A 171 0.36 -15.88 16.39
C GLU A 171 -0.60 -15.28 17.45
N LYS A 172 -1.64 -14.54 17.05
CA LYS A 172 -2.69 -14.04 17.97
C LYS A 172 -3.85 -15.02 18.21
N ILE A 173 -3.81 -16.23 17.64
CA ILE A 173 -4.87 -17.26 17.77
C ILE A 173 -4.56 -18.28 18.88
N HIS A 174 -3.34 -18.28 19.43
CA HIS A 174 -3.02 -18.94 20.70
C HIS A 174 -3.04 -17.94 21.85
#